data_AF-A0A1I7CBR8-F1
#
_entry.id   AF-A0A1I7CBR8-F1
#
_cell.length_a   1.000
_cell.length_b   1.000
_cell.length_c   1.000
_cell.angle_alpha   90.00
_cell.angle_beta   90.00
_cell.angle_gamma   90.00
#
_symmetry.space_group_name_H-M   'P 1'
#
loop_
_entity.id
_entity.type
_entity.pdbx_description
1 polymer ?
#
loop_
_entity_poly.entity_id
_entity_poly.type
_entity_poly.pdbx_seq_one_letter_code
_entity_poly.pdbx_strand_id
1 'polypeptide(L)'
;MKLKKVIENALDMLEKADNGIVLLNMYNEVVHPADAAFRGEAVHPYNAKAFIEESLSQNGLDLRDKELRMQLLKLILILEETEANKNRKRKLDAVLEGYEMESFGKIV
;
A
#
# COMPACT_ATOMS: atom_id res chain seq x y z
N MET A 1 13.43 -3.40 11.60
CA MET A 1 12.13 -2.70 11.58
C MET A 1 11.10 -3.63 10.94
N LYS A 2 9.79 -3.59 11.27
CA LYS A 2 8.81 -4.43 10.57
C LYS A 2 8.51 -3.82 9.19
N LEU A 3 8.51 -4.63 8.12
CA LEU A 3 8.29 -4.19 6.73
C LEU A 3 7.05 -3.30 6.56
N LYS A 4 5.96 -3.60 7.28
CA LYS A 4 4.75 -2.77 7.30
C LYS A 4 5.04 -1.31 7.66
N LYS A 5 5.85 -1.05 8.70
CA LYS A 5 6.20 0.31 9.13
C LYS A 5 7.07 1.02 8.08
N VAL A 6 7.91 0.28 7.35
CA VAL A 6 8.72 0.84 6.24
C VAL A 6 7.81 1.32 5.12
N ILE A 7 6.79 0.52 4.76
CA ILE A 7 5.81 0.87 3.73
C ILE A 7 4.96 2.07 4.18
N GLU A 8 4.48 2.09 5.43
CA GLU A 8 3.73 3.23 5.99
C GLU A 8 4.54 4.53 5.93
N ASN A 9 5.81 4.48 6.34
CA ASN A 9 6.70 5.64 6.24
C ASN A 9 6.92 6.08 4.78
N ALA A 10 7.10 5.14 3.85
CA ALA A 10 7.27 5.47 2.44
C ALA A 10 6.02 6.15 1.85
N LEU A 11 4.82 5.75 2.25
CA LEU A 11 3.56 6.37 1.83
C LEU A 11 3.41 7.79 2.40
N ASP A 12 3.68 7.97 3.70
CA ASP A 12 3.68 9.30 4.35
C ASP A 12 4.71 10.25 3.72
N MET A 13 5.88 9.74 3.34
CA MET A 13 6.87 10.53 2.60
C MET A 13 6.38 10.96 1.22
N LEU A 14 5.70 10.08 0.47
CA LEU A 14 5.14 10.43 -0.84
C LEU A 14 4.02 11.46 -0.72
N GLU A 15 3.23 11.42 0.36
CA GLU A 15 2.19 12.42 0.63
C GLU A 15 2.78 13.81 0.90
N LYS A 16 3.94 13.86 1.57
CA LYS A 16 4.68 15.11 1.86
C LYS A 16 5.59 15.56 0.72
N ALA A 17 5.78 14.72 -0.30
CA ALA A 17 6.69 15.02 -1.40
C ALA A 17 6.03 15.99 -2.39
N ASP A 18 6.74 17.06 -2.74
CA ASP A 18 6.36 17.95 -3.83
C ASP A 18 7.21 17.62 -5.06
N ASN A 19 6.56 17.19 -6.15
CA ASN A 19 7.22 16.74 -7.39
C ASN A 19 8.35 15.71 -7.17
N GLY A 20 8.17 14.81 -6.19
CA GLY A 20 9.15 13.77 -5.86
C GLY A 20 10.35 14.25 -5.03
N ILE A 21 10.29 15.47 -4.51
CA ILE A 21 11.27 16.04 -3.59
C ILE A 21 10.65 16.10 -2.19
N VAL A 22 11.42 15.67 -1.19
CA VAL A 22 11.12 15.88 0.24
C VAL A 22 12.14 16.83 0.83
N LEU A 23 11.78 17.50 1.92
CA LEU A 23 12.72 18.34 2.68
C LEU A 23 13.19 17.58 3.90
N LEU A 24 14.51 17.55 4.09
CA LEU A 24 15.15 16.93 5.23
C LEU A 24 15.73 18.01 6.14
N ASN A 25 15.54 17.86 7.45
CA ASN A 25 16.23 18.70 8.43
C ASN A 25 17.67 18.22 8.66
N MET A 26 18.37 18.88 9.59
CA MET A 26 19.75 18.53 9.95
C MET A 26 19.93 17.13 10.58
N TYR A 27 18.83 16.48 10.97
CA TYR A 27 18.82 15.12 11.51
C TYR A 27 18.37 14.07 10.48
N ASN A 28 18.22 14.45 9.20
CA ASN A 28 17.66 13.62 8.12
C ASN A 28 16.21 13.17 8.35
N GLU A 29 15.44 13.94 9.13
CA GLU A 29 14.01 13.72 9.30
C GLU A 29 13.24 14.46 8.20
N VAL A 30 12.19 13.82 7.67
CA VAL A 30 11.34 14.39 6.63
C VAL A 30 10.40 15.41 7.24
N VAL A 31 10.46 16.64 6.73
CA VAL A 31 9.66 17.78 7.20
C VAL A 31 8.81 18.31 6.06
N HIS A 32 7.57 18.68 6.36
CA HIS A 32 6.69 19.32 5.37
C HIS A 32 7.19 20.76 5.10
N PRO A 33 7.18 21.25 3.84
CA PRO A 33 7.67 22.59 3.50
C PRO A 33 7.03 23.72 4.30
N ALA A 34 5.73 23.65 4.54
CA ALA A 34 5.02 24.66 5.35
C ALA A 34 5.50 24.70 6.82
N ASP A 35 5.80 23.54 7.41
CA ASP A 35 6.26 23.45 8.79
C ASP A 35 7.68 23.98 8.94
N ALA A 36 8.56 23.64 7.99
CA ALA A 36 9.93 24.13 7.95
C ALA A 36 9.97 25.67 7.82
N ALA A 37 9.14 26.22 6.93
CA ALA A 37 9.02 27.67 6.76
C ALA A 37 8.48 28.38 8.01
N PHE A 38 7.47 27.79 8.66
CA PHE A 38 6.87 28.34 9.89
C PHE A 38 7.85 28.35 11.07
N ARG A 39 8.65 27.29 11.22
CA ARG A 39 9.61 27.14 12.33
C ARG A 39 10.95 27.83 12.07
N GLY A 40 11.20 28.30 10.84
CA GLY A 40 12.50 28.82 10.44
C GLY A 40 13.61 27.76 10.46
N GLU A 41 13.24 26.50 10.23
CA GLU A 41 14.15 25.35 10.29
C GLU A 41 14.97 25.26 9.00
N ALA A 42 16.29 25.05 9.14
CA ALA A 42 17.15 24.81 7.99
C ALA A 42 16.89 23.42 7.43
N VAL A 43 16.46 23.37 6.18
CA VAL A 43 16.15 22.13 5.47
C VAL A 43 16.86 22.07 4.13
N HIS A 44 17.07 20.86 3.64
CA HIS A 44 17.65 20.61 2.33
C HIS A 44 16.77 19.67 1.51
N PRO A 45 16.69 19.86 0.19
CA PRO A 45 15.90 18.99 -0.67
C PRO A 45 16.58 17.62 -0.84
N TYR A 46 15.77 16.57 -0.86
CA TYR A 46 16.21 15.21 -1.13
C TYR A 46 15.24 14.48 -2.05
N ASN A 47 15.75 13.52 -2.83
CA ASN A 47 14.95 12.73 -3.75
C ASN A 47 14.15 11.66 -2.98
N ALA A 48 12.83 11.81 -2.95
CA ALA A 48 11.94 10.92 -2.20
C ALA A 48 12.02 9.48 -2.70
N LYS A 49 12.09 9.30 -4.03
CA LYS A 49 12.20 7.97 -4.65
C LYS A 49 13.47 7.26 -4.22
N ALA A 50 14.62 7.94 -4.25
CA ALA A 50 15.89 7.36 -3.85
C ALA A 50 15.86 6.92 -2.37
N PHE A 51 15.31 7.76 -1.49
CA PHE A 51 15.17 7.43 -0.06
C PHE A 51 14.30 6.18 0.17
N ILE A 52 13.15 6.11 -0.51
CA ILE A 52 12.20 5.00 -0.40
C ILE A 52 12.81 3.70 -0.93
N GLU A 53 13.45 3.76 -2.11
CA GLU A 53 14.11 2.59 -2.71
C GLU A 53 15.23 2.05 -1.81
N GLU A 54 16.02 2.92 -1.20
CA GLU A 54 17.07 2.53 -0.26
C GLU A 54 16.48 1.90 1.01
N SER A 55 15.47 2.54 1.61
CA SER A 55 14.80 2.05 2.82
C SER A 55 14.16 0.67 2.59
N LEU A 56 13.47 0.47 1.47
CA LEU A 56 12.84 -0.82 1.15
C LEU A 56 13.88 -1.90 0.81
N SER A 57 14.94 -1.55 0.07
CA SER A 57 16.04 -2.47 -0.24
C SER A 57 16.75 -2.96 1.03
N GLN A 58 17.03 -2.08 2.00
CA GLN A 58 17.61 -2.45 3.29
C GLN A 58 16.72 -3.40 4.10
N ASN A 59 15.41 -3.42 3.82
CA ASN A 59 14.44 -4.32 4.45
C ASN A 59 14.10 -5.54 3.57
N GLY A 60 14.91 -5.82 2.55
CA GLY A 60 14.80 -7.02 1.70
C GLY A 60 13.79 -6.91 0.56
N LEU A 61 13.29 -5.70 0.26
CA LEU A 61 12.37 -5.44 -0.85
C LEU A 61 12.99 -4.46 -1.84
N ASP A 62 13.76 -4.97 -2.80
CA ASP A 62 14.44 -4.12 -3.79
C ASP A 62 13.51 -3.71 -4.93
N LEU A 63 12.75 -2.64 -4.71
CA LEU A 63 11.85 -2.10 -5.72
C LEU A 63 12.55 -1.44 -6.91
N ARG A 64 13.88 -1.39 -6.99
CA ARG A 64 14.58 -0.97 -8.23
C ARG A 64 14.43 -2.01 -9.33
N ASP A 65 14.33 -3.28 -8.94
CA ASP A 65 14.05 -4.39 -9.86
C ASP A 65 12.63 -4.28 -10.42
N LYS A 66 12.53 -4.06 -11.74
CA LYS A 66 11.25 -3.96 -12.45
C LYS A 66 10.48 -5.27 -12.42
N GLU A 67 11.15 -6.41 -12.50
CA GLU A 67 10.50 -7.71 -12.51
C GLU A 67 9.81 -7.96 -11.17
N LEU A 68 10.53 -7.70 -10.06
CA LEU A 68 9.96 -7.79 -8.71
C LEU A 68 8.72 -6.89 -8.55
N ARG A 69 8.78 -5.63 -9.02
CA ARG A 69 7.62 -4.72 -8.97
C ARG A 69 6.40 -5.30 -9.70
N MET A 70 6.60 -5.87 -10.89
CA MET A 70 5.51 -6.47 -11.67
C MET A 70 4.93 -7.72 -11.01
N GLN A 71 5.79 -8.57 -10.42
CA GLN A 71 5.36 -9.76 -9.69
C GLN A 71 4.53 -9.41 -8.44
N LEU A 72 4.97 -8.41 -7.67
CA LEU A 72 4.24 -7.92 -6.50
C LEU A 72 2.87 -7.35 -6.87
N LEU A 73 2.80 -6.53 -7.93
CA LEU A 73 1.53 -5.99 -8.43
C LEU A 73 0.57 -7.13 -8.82
N LYS A 74 1.06 -8.13 -9.55
CA LYS A 74 0.27 -9.31 -9.95
C LYS A 74 -0.22 -10.09 -8.74
N LEU A 75 0.62 -10.31 -7.74
CA LEU A 75 0.26 -11.02 -6.51
C LEU A 75 -0.87 -10.29 -5.76
N ILE A 76 -0.71 -8.98 -5.54
CA ILE A 76 -1.72 -8.16 -4.85
C ILE A 76 -3.05 -8.23 -5.60
N LEU A 77 -3.04 -8.04 -6.92
CA LEU A 77 -4.26 -8.11 -7.74
C LEU A 77 -4.99 -9.45 -7.59
N ILE A 78 -4.26 -10.57 -7.68
CA ILE A 78 -4.84 -11.91 -7.53
C ILE A 78 -5.43 -12.12 -6.13
N LEU A 79 -4.78 -11.61 -5.08
CA LEU A 79 -5.28 -11.70 -3.71
C LEU A 79 -6.61 -10.93 -3.56
N GLU A 80 -6.67 -9.69 -4.04
CA GLU A 80 -7.87 -8.85 -3.99
C GLU A 80 -9.03 -9.48 -4.78
N GLU A 81 -8.76 -10.01 -5.98
CA GLU A 81 -9.75 -10.74 -6.78
C GLU A 81 -10.25 -11.99 -6.06
N THR A 82 -9.35 -12.73 -5.41
CA THR A 82 -9.71 -13.94 -4.66
C THR A 82 -10.58 -13.61 -3.45
N GLU A 83 -10.29 -12.52 -2.74
CA GLU A 83 -11.13 -12.04 -1.63
C GLU A 83 -12.50 -11.56 -2.12
N ALA A 84 -12.55 -10.78 -3.20
CA ALA A 84 -13.79 -10.36 -3.83
C ALA A 84 -14.65 -11.57 -4.29
N ASN A 85 -14.02 -12.59 -4.87
CA ASN A 85 -14.69 -13.82 -5.29
C ASN A 85 -15.16 -14.67 -4.11
N LYS A 86 -14.39 -14.76 -3.02
CA LYS A 86 -14.86 -15.37 -1.76
C LYS A 86 -16.08 -14.64 -1.22
N ASN A 87 -16.11 -13.31 -1.27
CA ASN A 87 -17.25 -12.51 -0.83
C ASN A 87 -18.47 -12.69 -1.74
N ARG A 88 -18.30 -12.84 -3.06
CA ARG A 88 -19.38 -13.21 -3.99
C ARG A 88 -19.90 -14.61 -3.74
N LYS A 89 -19.01 -15.58 -3.53
CA LYS A 89 -19.35 -16.97 -3.22
C LYS A 89 -20.14 -17.06 -1.91
N ARG A 90 -19.67 -16.38 -0.84
CA ARG A 90 -20.41 -16.27 0.43
C ARG A 90 -21.80 -15.66 0.28
N LYS A 91 -21.96 -14.61 -0.55
CA LYS A 91 -23.28 -14.03 -0.82
C LYS A 91 -24.19 -14.99 -1.58
N LEU A 92 -23.64 -15.73 -2.56
CA LEU A 92 -24.39 -16.73 -3.30
C LEU A 92 -24.79 -17.91 -2.39
N ASP A 93 -23.86 -18.42 -1.59
CA ASP A 93 -24.10 -19.49 -0.63
C ASP A 93 -25.17 -19.06 0.39
N ALA A 94 -25.11 -17.82 0.92
CA ALA A 94 -26.14 -17.28 1.83
C ALA A 94 -27.52 -17.10 1.17
N VAL A 95 -27.57 -16.73 -0.11
CA VAL A 95 -28.83 -16.70 -0.87
C VAL A 95 -29.36 -18.11 -1.05
N LEU A 96 -28.53 -19.06 -1.46
CA LEU A 96 -28.91 -20.46 -1.68
C LEU A 96 -29.30 -21.18 -0.38
N GLU A 97 -28.71 -20.84 0.76
CA GLU A 97 -29.11 -21.32 2.09
C GLU A 97 -30.45 -20.72 2.55
N GLY A 98 -30.74 -19.46 2.18
CA GLY A 98 -32.03 -18.82 2.45
C GLY A 98 -33.18 -19.31 1.56
N TYR A 99 -32.87 -19.92 0.42
CA TYR A 99 -33.79 -20.72 -0.36
C TYR A 99 -33.67 -22.17 0.10
N GLU A 100 -34.39 -22.58 1.15
CA GLU A 100 -34.57 -23.99 1.45
C GLU A 100 -35.07 -24.70 0.18
N MET A 101 -34.17 -25.44 -0.47
CA MET A 101 -34.42 -26.33 -1.60
C MET A 101 -35.28 -27.54 -1.18
N GLU A 102 -36.07 -27.44 -0.10
CA GLU A 102 -37.03 -28.46 0.31
C GLU A 102 -38.33 -28.43 -0.52
N SER A 103 -38.52 -27.42 -1.38
CA SER A 103 -39.75 -27.25 -2.17
C SER A 103 -39.58 -27.40 -3.68
N PHE A 104 -38.36 -27.45 -4.23
CA PHE A 104 -38.15 -27.74 -5.65
C PHE A 104 -38.07 -29.26 -5.89
N GLY A 105 -39.23 -29.92 -5.90
CA GLY A 105 -39.32 -31.32 -6.30
C GLY A 105 -40.56 -32.11 -5.89
N LYS A 106 -41.47 -31.57 -5.07
CA LYS A 106 -42.79 -32.19 -4.87
C LYS A 106 -43.80 -31.58 -5.83
N ILE A 107 -43.83 -32.13 -7.05
CA ILE A 107 -45.02 -32.10 -7.90
C ILE A 107 -46.05 -33.01 -7.20
N VAL A 108 -47.11 -32.42 -6.64
CA VAL A 108 -48.35 -33.11 -6.27
C VAL A 108 -49.37 -32.86 -7.37
#